data_AF-A0A3M8FPU2-F1
#
_entry.id   AF-A0A3M8FPU2-F1
#
_cell.length_a   1.000
_cell.length_b   1.000
_cell.length_c   1.000
_cell.angle_alpha   90.00
_cell.angle_beta   90.00
_cell.angle_gamma   90.00
#
_symmetry.space_group_name_H-M   'P 1'
#
loop_
_entity.id
_entity.type
_entity.pdbx_description
1 polymer ?
#
loop_
_entity_poly.entity_id
_entity_poly.type
_entity_poly.pdbx_seq_one_letter_code
_entity_poly.pdbx_strand_id
1 'polypeptide(L)'
;MFIEQQKPKDFDCGYNLDLMIAAIPRMPEGEERIAYAKRVVGLIKQSHPNWVKEDGTSESAWNHLFELADFDLESLGIRNPFTTGETDDAK
;
A
#
# COMPACT_ATOMS: atom_id res chain seq x y z
N MET A 1 -7.36 -6.00 -25.92
CA MET A 1 -6.33 -6.18 -24.90
C MET A 1 -7.06 -6.57 -23.63
N PHE A 2 -7.12 -7.88 -23.34
CA PHE A 2 -7.82 -8.41 -22.18
C PHE A 2 -6.87 -8.27 -20.99
N ILE A 3 -7.25 -7.47 -19.99
CA ILE A 3 -6.59 -7.50 -18.69
C ILE A 3 -7.12 -8.75 -18.00
N GLU A 4 -6.28 -9.75 -17.79
CA GLU A 4 -6.57 -10.91 -16.96
C GLU A 4 -6.90 -10.39 -15.55
N GLN A 5 -8.18 -10.40 -15.20
CA GLN A 5 -8.61 -10.12 -13.84
C GLN A 5 -8.26 -11.36 -13.01
N GLN A 6 -7.10 -11.32 -12.33
CA GLN A 6 -6.78 -12.29 -11.29
C GLN A 6 -7.85 -12.21 -10.20
N LYS A 7 -8.38 -13.38 -9.80
CA LYS A 7 -9.47 -13.49 -8.83
C LYS A 7 -9.14 -12.77 -7.52
N PRO A 8 -10.07 -11.98 -6.95
CA PRO A 8 -9.86 -11.38 -5.64
C PRO A 8 -9.76 -12.48 -4.59
N LYS A 9 -8.62 -12.48 -3.89
CA LYS A 9 -8.32 -13.38 -2.78
C LYS A 9 -8.86 -12.67 -1.52
N ASP A 10 -9.97 -13.18 -0.99
CA ASP A 10 -10.66 -12.75 0.24
C ASP A 10 -11.71 -11.61 0.10
N PHE A 11 -12.99 -11.96 0.32
CA PHE A 11 -14.15 -11.26 -0.24
C PHE A 11 -14.78 -10.14 0.62
N ASP A 12 -14.37 -9.91 1.88
CA ASP A 12 -15.11 -8.96 2.73
C ASP A 12 -14.33 -7.72 3.19
N CYS A 13 -13.03 -7.81 3.50
CA CYS A 13 -12.19 -6.62 3.80
C CYS A 13 -11.02 -6.43 2.82
N GLY A 14 -10.53 -7.52 2.20
CA GLY A 14 -9.42 -7.48 1.24
C GLY A 14 -9.77 -6.82 -0.08
N TYR A 15 -11.01 -6.97 -0.56
CA TYR A 15 -11.42 -6.48 -1.89
C TYR A 15 -11.29 -4.96 -2.05
N ASN A 16 -11.69 -4.18 -1.04
CA ASN A 16 -11.59 -2.72 -1.14
C ASN A 16 -10.13 -2.25 -1.07
N LEU A 17 -9.29 -2.91 -0.26
CA LEU A 17 -7.87 -2.62 -0.19
C LEU A 17 -7.17 -2.95 -1.51
N ASP A 18 -7.46 -4.13 -2.09
CA ASP A 18 -6.93 -4.59 -3.38
C ASP A 18 -7.29 -3.61 -4.51
N LEU A 19 -8.54 -3.15 -4.55
CA LEU A 19 -8.98 -2.11 -5.50
C LEU A 19 -8.24 -0.78 -5.31
N MET A 20 -7.96 -0.39 -4.07
CA MET A 20 -7.18 0.83 -3.79
C MET A 20 -5.73 0.66 -4.24
N ILE A 21 -5.10 -0.50 -3.97
CA ILE A 21 -3.75 -0.80 -4.44
C ILE A 21 -3.71 -0.76 -5.97
N ALA A 22 -4.64 -1.43 -6.65
CA ALA A 22 -4.76 -1.41 -8.10
C ALA A 22 -5.03 0.00 -8.70
N ALA A 23 -5.50 0.96 -7.89
CA ALA A 23 -5.71 2.34 -8.32
C ALA A 23 -4.45 3.21 -8.23
N ILE A 24 -3.43 2.82 -7.45
CA ILE A 24 -2.16 3.56 -7.30
C ILE A 24 -1.53 4.01 -8.64
N PRO A 25 -1.35 3.14 -9.65
CA PRO A 25 -0.72 3.55 -10.92
C PRO A 25 -1.59 4.53 -11.72
N ARG A 26 -2.90 4.61 -11.45
CA ARG A 26 -3.82 5.55 -12.10
C ARG A 26 -3.79 6.94 -11.48
N MET A 27 -3.18 7.09 -10.30
CA MET A 27 -3.07 8.38 -9.63
C MET A 27 -2.03 9.28 -10.32
N PRO A 28 -2.25 10.62 -10.31
CA PRO A 28 -1.30 11.58 -10.85
C PRO A 28 0.08 11.44 -10.20
N GLU A 29 1.12 11.55 -11.03
CA GLU A 29 2.51 11.39 -10.61
C GLU A 29 2.93 12.41 -9.54
N GLY A 30 3.94 12.05 -8.75
CA GLY A 30 4.47 12.90 -7.69
C GLY A 30 3.79 12.69 -6.35
N GLU A 31 3.57 13.78 -5.61
CA GLU A 31 3.15 13.73 -4.21
C GLU A 31 1.75 13.12 -4.01
N GLU A 32 0.83 13.30 -4.95
CA GLU A 32 -0.53 12.78 -4.84
C GLU A 32 -0.58 11.25 -4.83
N ARG A 33 0.19 10.59 -5.72
CA ARG A 33 0.31 9.14 -5.75
C ARG A 33 0.95 8.60 -4.48
N ILE A 34 2.00 9.26 -3.99
CA ILE A 34 2.70 8.88 -2.75
C ILE A 34 1.75 9.02 -1.56
N ALA A 35 1.01 10.13 -1.46
CA ALA A 35 0.03 10.35 -0.42
C ALA A 35 -1.10 9.32 -0.47
N TYR A 36 -1.53 8.92 -1.67
CA TYR A 36 -2.53 7.86 -1.83
C TYR A 36 -2.01 6.50 -1.34
N ALA A 37 -0.80 6.11 -1.73
CA ALA A 37 -0.17 4.88 -1.24
C ALA A 37 -0.03 4.88 0.29
N LYS A 38 0.37 6.01 0.88
CA LYS A 38 0.43 6.18 2.34
C LYS A 38 -0.93 5.98 3.01
N ARG A 39 -2.03 6.45 2.41
CA ARG A 39 -3.40 6.20 2.93
C ARG A 39 -3.75 4.71 2.88
N VAL A 40 -3.34 3.99 1.83
CA VAL A 40 -3.54 2.54 1.74
C VAL A 40 -2.82 1.84 2.90
N VAL A 41 -1.56 2.21 3.16
CA VAL A 41 -0.82 1.69 4.32
C VAL A 41 -1.51 2.05 5.64
N GLY A 42 -2.02 3.28 5.79
CA GLY A 42 -2.81 3.69 6.95
C GLY A 42 -4.03 2.80 7.20
N LEU A 43 -4.73 2.37 6.15
CA LEU A 43 -5.84 1.41 6.27
C LEU A 43 -5.38 0.01 6.66
N ILE A 44 -4.23 -0.45 6.13
CA ILE A 44 -3.62 -1.72 6.55
C ILE A 44 -3.26 -1.67 8.04
N LYS A 45 -2.69 -0.56 8.52
CA LYS A 45 -2.36 -0.32 9.93
C LYS A 45 -3.61 -0.36 10.82
N GLN A 46 -4.71 0.24 10.36
CA GLN A 46 -6.00 0.20 11.07
C GLN A 46 -6.61 -1.21 11.12
N SER A 47 -6.45 -1.99 10.05
CA SER A 47 -6.96 -3.36 9.97
C SER A 47 -6.10 -4.33 10.80
N HIS A 48 -4.80 -4.05 10.93
CA HIS A 48 -3.82 -4.85 11.65
C HIS A 48 -3.10 -4.03 12.75
N PRO A 49 -3.81 -3.62 13.81
CA PRO A 49 -3.21 -2.80 14.88
C PRO A 49 -2.02 -3.50 15.56
N ASN A 50 -1.99 -4.83 15.57
CA ASN A 50 -0.87 -5.61 16.12
C ASN A 50 0.44 -5.46 15.34
N TRP A 51 0.39 -4.96 14.11
CA TRP A 51 1.58 -4.67 13.29
C TRP A 51 2.12 -3.25 13.51
N VAL A 52 1.36 -2.42 14.22
CA VAL A 52 1.71 -1.02 14.47
C VAL A 52 2.52 -0.93 15.75
N LYS A 53 3.69 -0.30 15.67
CA LYS A 53 4.58 -0.04 16.81
C LYS A 53 4.03 1.10 17.68
N GLU A 54 4.59 1.27 18.87
CA GLU A 54 4.19 2.33 19.81
C GLU A 54 4.38 3.75 19.23
N ASP A 55 5.36 3.93 18.34
CA ASP A 55 5.60 5.18 17.62
C ASP A 55 4.64 5.39 16.44
N GLY A 56 3.68 4.49 16.24
CA GLY A 56 2.69 4.55 15.20
C GLY A 56 3.20 4.06 13.85
N THR A 57 4.44 3.59 13.74
CA THR A 57 4.99 3.10 12.47
C THR A 57 4.77 1.60 12.27
N SER A 58 4.76 1.13 11.02
CA SER A 58 4.57 -0.29 10.75
C SER A 58 5.30 -0.77 9.50
N GLU A 59 6.43 -1.46 9.69
CA GLU A 59 7.16 -2.10 8.60
C GLU A 59 6.32 -3.19 7.94
N SER A 60 5.60 -4.00 8.74
CA SER A 60 4.78 -5.08 8.22
C SER A 60 3.63 -4.57 7.35
N ALA A 61 3.03 -3.42 7.67
CA ALA A 61 2.00 -2.82 6.82
C ALA A 61 2.56 -2.37 5.46
N TRP A 62 3.76 -1.79 5.45
CA TRP A 62 4.46 -1.43 4.22
C TRP A 62 4.83 -2.67 3.41
N ASN A 63 5.42 -3.69 4.03
CA ASN A 63 5.74 -4.94 3.35
C ASN A 63 4.48 -5.57 2.73
N HIS A 64 3.37 -5.57 3.46
CA HIS A 64 2.11 -6.11 2.96
C HIS A 64 1.60 -5.36 1.72
N LEU A 65 1.73 -4.04 1.67
CA LEU A 65 1.41 -3.26 0.47
C LEU A 65 2.24 -3.71 -0.75
N PHE A 66 3.55 -3.89 -0.55
CA PHE A 66 4.47 -4.33 -1.60
C PHE A 66 4.23 -5.79 -2.03
N GLU A 67 3.79 -6.65 -1.12
CA GLU A 67 3.40 -8.03 -1.45
C GLU A 67 2.08 -8.13 -2.20
N LEU A 68 1.13 -7.22 -1.93
CA LEU A 68 -0.17 -7.18 -2.60
C LEU A 68 -0.14 -6.48 -3.96
N ALA A 69 0.82 -5.57 -4.18
CA ALA A 69 0.93 -4.86 -5.45
C ALA A 69 1.46 -5.78 -6.56
N ASP A 70 0.64 -6.03 -7.58
CA ASP A 70 1.02 -6.80 -8.79
C ASP A 70 1.94 -6.00 -9.74
N PHE A 71 2.47 -4.85 -9.30
CA PHE A 71 3.26 -3.92 -10.09
C PHE A 71 4.36 -3.28 -9.25
N ASP A 72 5.39 -2.77 -9.94
CA ASP A 72 6.58 -2.22 -9.30
C ASP A 72 6.30 -0.83 -8.70
N LEU A 73 6.00 -0.79 -7.40
CA LEU A 73 5.75 0.46 -6.65
C LEU A 73 6.97 1.40 -6.68
N GLU A 74 8.18 0.85 -6.70
CA GLU A 74 9.42 1.62 -6.72
C GLU A 74 9.55 2.45 -8.00
N SER A 75 9.19 1.88 -9.15
CA SER A 75 9.14 2.57 -10.46
C SER A 75 8.14 3.72 -10.46
N LEU A 76 7.11 3.65 -9.62
CA LEU A 76 6.09 4.68 -9.46
C LEU A 76 6.51 5.78 -8.48
N GLY A 77 7.71 5.67 -7.87
CA GLY A 77 8.23 6.60 -6.86
C GLY A 77 7.79 6.30 -5.44
N ILE A 78 7.11 5.17 -5.21
CA ILE A 78 6.68 4.74 -3.87
C ILE A 78 7.76 3.81 -3.32
N ARG A 79 8.36 4.21 -2.20
CA ARG A 79 9.44 3.45 -1.56
C ARG A 79 9.05 3.06 -0.15
N ASN A 80 9.54 1.90 0.27
CA ASN A 80 9.34 1.44 1.64
C ASN A 80 10.28 2.23 2.57
N PRO A 81 9.76 3.04 3.52
CA PRO A 81 10.58 3.88 4.40
C PRO A 81 11.56 3.07 5.23
N PHE A 82 11.24 1.82 5.56
CA PHE A 82 12.12 0.95 6.34
C PHE A 82 13.30 0.39 5.52
N THR A 83 13.17 0.33 4.19
CA THR A 83 14.25 -0.08 3.28
C THR A 83 15.12 1.11 2.87
N THR A 84 14.54 2.31 2.74
CA THR A 84 15.26 3.53 2.34
C THR A 84 15.81 4.34 3.51
N GLY A 85 15.40 4.04 4.76
CA GLY A 85 15.76 4.82 5.94
C GLY A 85 14.97 6.12 6.07
N GLU A 86 13.81 6.22 5.41
CA GLU A 86 12.89 7.35 5.52
C GLU A 86 11.93 7.18 6.71
N THR A 87 11.29 8.27 7.12
CA THR A 87 10.31 8.23 8.22
C THR A 87 8.98 7.69 7.71
N ASP A 88 8.39 6.71 8.40
CA ASP A 88 7.01 6.27 8.14
C ASP A 88 6.01 7.33 8.62
N ASP A 89 5.59 8.21 7.71
CA ASP A 89 4.54 9.20 7.97
C ASP A 89 3.14 8.75 7.49
N ALA A 90 2.96 7.48 7.13
CA ALA A 90 1.65 6.95 6.73
C ALA A 90 0.67 6.95 7.92
N LYS A 91 -0.44 7.67 7.77
CA LYS A 91 -1.52 7.80 8.76
C LYS A 91 -2.83 7.25 8.23
#